data_AF-A0A955W7I3-F1
#
_entry.id   AF-A0A955W7I3-F1
#
_cell.length_a   1.000
_cell.length_b   1.000
_cell.length_c   1.000
_cell.angle_alpha   90.00
_cell.angle_beta   90.00
_cell.angle_gamma   90.00
#
_symmetry.space_group_name_H-M   'P 1'
#
loop_
_entity.id
_entity.type
_entity.pdbx_description
1 polymer ?
#
loop_
_entity_poly.entity_id
_entity_poly.type
_entity_poly.pdbx_seq_one_letter_code
_entity_poly.pdbx_strand_id
1 'polypeptide(L)'
;MSVGTPPEQVVQRVLGGVAKHGKSKTSAWVLARVEAMLNAVPAFKPDAVAAQMKTIGSLVDQVKIADHGADDWAHALAATAKAAGVTRVITDHPDLADQEDVDGVEFLSSDAWLVEQTTPPPPPPPGK
;
A
#
# COMPACT_ATOMS: atom_id res chain seq x y z
N MET A 1 -14.65 -19.83 17.08
CA MET A 1 -13.45 -19.06 16.74
C MET A 1 -13.75 -17.61 17.08
N SER A 2 -12.99 -16.97 17.97
CA SER A 2 -13.21 -15.57 18.32
C SER A 2 -13.02 -14.72 17.07
N VAL A 3 -14.08 -14.05 16.66
CA VAL A 3 -14.01 -12.94 15.69
C VAL A 3 -13.08 -11.92 16.35
N GLY A 4 -11.98 -11.55 15.68
CA GLY A 4 -10.94 -10.68 16.25
C GLY A 4 -11.47 -9.36 16.82
N THR A 5 -10.60 -8.56 17.44
CA THR A 5 -10.98 -7.24 17.95
C THR A 5 -11.61 -6.36 16.84
N PRO A 6 -12.46 -5.36 17.16
CA PRO A 6 -13.09 -4.52 16.12
C PRO A 6 -12.10 -3.94 15.09
N PRO A 7 -10.88 -3.48 15.46
CA PRO A 7 -9.85 -3.09 14.50
C PRO A 7 -9.43 -4.23 13.57
N GLU A 8 -9.20 -5.44 14.10
CA GLU A 8 -8.88 -6.62 13.28
C GLU A 8 -10.00 -6.94 12.30
N GLN A 9 -11.26 -6.83 12.71
CA GLN A 9 -12.41 -7.07 11.82
C GLN A 9 -12.46 -6.08 10.65
N VAL A 10 -12.13 -4.80 10.91
CA VAL A 10 -12.06 -3.78 9.85
C VAL A 10 -10.91 -4.10 8.90
N VAL A 11 -9.73 -4.43 9.41
CA VAL A 11 -8.59 -4.80 8.57
C VAL A 11 -8.91 -6.04 7.73
N GLN A 12 -9.55 -7.06 8.30
CA GLN A 12 -9.97 -8.27 7.57
C GLN A 12 -10.98 -7.95 6.46
N ARG A 13 -11.90 -7.01 6.70
CA ARG A 13 -12.87 -6.58 5.70
C ARG A 13 -12.22 -5.79 4.56
N VAL A 14 -11.33 -4.84 4.89
CA VAL A 14 -10.73 -3.91 3.92
C VAL A 14 -9.61 -4.58 3.12
N LEU A 15 -8.78 -5.40 3.77
CA LEU A 15 -7.61 -6.03 3.15
C LEU A 15 -7.88 -7.48 2.67
N GLY A 16 -9.15 -7.86 2.52
CA GLY A 16 -9.53 -9.10 1.85
C GLY A 16 -9.22 -10.40 2.61
N GLY A 17 -9.17 -10.36 3.94
CA GLY A 17 -8.98 -11.55 4.76
C GLY A 17 -7.51 -11.86 5.07
N VAL A 18 -6.88 -11.03 5.90
CA VAL A 18 -5.56 -11.24 6.53
C VAL A 18 -5.40 -12.65 7.13
N ALA A 19 -6.50 -13.30 7.51
CA ALA A 19 -6.51 -14.65 8.06
C ALA A 19 -6.16 -15.77 7.04
N LYS A 20 -6.25 -15.53 5.72
CA LYS A 20 -5.91 -16.56 4.69
C LYS A 20 -4.49 -16.44 4.12
N HIS A 21 -3.88 -15.25 4.18
CA HIS A 21 -2.61 -14.96 3.49
C HIS A 21 -1.52 -14.28 4.34
N GLY A 22 -1.74 -14.12 5.65
CA GLY A 22 -0.81 -13.44 6.56
C GLY A 22 -1.09 -11.94 6.67
N LYS A 23 -0.34 -11.24 7.54
CA LYS A 23 -0.47 -9.79 7.72
C LYS A 23 -0.11 -9.05 6.44
N SER A 24 -0.87 -8.00 6.14
CA SER A 24 -0.52 -7.08 5.05
C SER A 24 0.82 -6.40 5.37
N LYS A 25 1.63 -6.19 4.33
CA LYS A 25 2.96 -5.61 4.46
C LYS A 25 2.93 -4.11 4.22
N THR A 26 3.78 -3.37 4.92
CA THR A 26 4.06 -1.95 4.68
C THR A 26 5.50 -1.63 5.10
N SER A 27 6.03 -0.45 4.80
CA SER A 27 7.32 0.00 5.33
C SER A 27 7.13 1.02 6.46
N ALA A 28 8.14 1.15 7.33
CA ALA A 28 8.16 2.20 8.36
C ALA A 28 8.11 3.61 7.74
N TRP A 29 8.70 3.77 6.56
CA TRP A 29 8.70 5.03 5.80
C TRP A 29 7.27 5.45 5.42
N VAL A 30 6.46 4.53 4.86
CA VAL A 30 5.06 4.82 4.50
C VAL A 30 4.26 5.23 5.73
N LEU A 31 4.42 4.51 6.85
CA LEU A 31 3.72 4.85 8.09
C LEU A 31 4.12 6.24 8.61
N ALA A 32 5.41 6.56 8.61
CA ALA A 32 5.91 7.88 9.04
C ALA A 32 5.36 9.01 8.14
N ARG A 33 5.25 8.77 6.83
CA ARG A 33 4.73 9.75 5.88
C ARG A 33 3.24 10.02 6.06
N VAL A 34 2.45 8.96 6.29
CA VAL A 34 1.03 9.09 6.63
C VAL A 34 0.86 9.84 7.95
N GLU A 35 1.63 9.51 8.98
CA GLU A 35 1.60 10.21 10.27
C GLU A 35 1.93 11.71 10.11
N ALA A 36 2.97 12.04 9.33
CA ALA A 36 3.33 13.42 9.05
C ALA A 36 2.22 14.18 8.31
N MET A 37 1.59 13.56 7.30
CA MET A 37 0.48 14.15 6.55
C MET A 37 -0.75 14.39 7.44
N LEU A 38 -1.08 13.45 8.32
CA LEU A 38 -2.20 13.59 9.26
C LEU A 38 -1.94 14.70 10.28
N ASN A 39 -0.72 14.79 10.83
CA ASN A 39 -0.36 15.84 11.78
C ASN A 39 -0.29 17.23 11.13
N ALA A 40 -0.09 17.33 9.82
CA ALA A 40 -0.14 18.60 9.10
C ALA A 40 -1.55 19.19 8.99
N VAL A 41 -2.60 18.39 9.23
CA VAL A 41 -4.00 18.81 9.13
C VAL A 41 -4.52 19.19 10.53
N PRO A 42 -4.89 20.45 10.80
CA PRO A 42 -5.24 20.93 12.14
C PRO A 42 -6.42 20.21 12.82
N ALA A 43 -7.28 19.57 12.03
CA ALA A 43 -8.44 18.84 12.54
C ALA A 43 -8.05 17.52 13.24
N PHE A 44 -6.88 16.95 12.94
CA PHE A 44 -6.40 15.75 13.60
C PHE A 44 -5.57 16.10 14.83
N LYS A 45 -5.99 15.56 15.99
CA LYS A 45 -5.25 15.74 17.24
C LYS A 45 -4.00 14.85 17.24
N PRO A 46 -2.80 15.36 17.55
CA PRO A 46 -1.56 14.57 17.51
C PRO A 46 -1.61 13.29 18.34
N ASP A 47 -2.15 13.36 19.57
CA ASP A 47 -2.27 12.18 20.45
C ASP A 47 -3.20 11.11 19.86
N ALA A 48 -4.25 11.53 19.15
CA ALA A 48 -5.16 10.61 18.48
C ALA A 48 -4.48 9.96 17.27
N VAL A 49 -3.72 10.74 16.47
CA VAL A 49 -2.93 10.21 15.35
C VAL A 49 -1.93 9.18 15.86
N ALA A 50 -1.13 9.51 16.89
CA ALA A 50 -0.14 8.59 17.45
C ALA A 50 -0.78 7.27 17.96
N ALA A 51 -1.92 7.35 18.64
CA ALA A 51 -2.64 6.17 19.10
C ALA A 51 -3.12 5.28 17.93
N GLN A 52 -3.60 5.89 16.84
CA GLN A 52 -4.04 5.15 15.65
C GLN A 52 -2.86 4.57 14.87
N MET A 53 -1.77 5.33 14.68
CA MET A 53 -0.56 4.84 14.00
C MET A 53 0.07 3.65 14.73
N LYS A 54 0.09 3.68 16.07
CA LYS A 54 0.50 2.54 16.89
C LYS A 54 -0.39 1.31 16.66
N THR A 55 -1.71 1.52 16.58
CA THR A 55 -2.66 0.43 16.34
C THR A 55 -2.45 -0.17 14.96
N ILE A 56 -2.39 0.65 13.91
CA ILE A 56 -2.12 0.22 12.53
C ILE A 56 -0.80 -0.56 12.46
N GLY A 57 0.27 -0.01 13.07
CA GLY A 57 1.59 -0.65 13.09
C GLY A 57 1.62 -2.04 13.72
N SER A 58 0.69 -2.35 14.63
CA SER A 58 0.56 -3.70 15.23
C SER A 58 -0.16 -4.71 14.32
N LEU A 59 -0.95 -4.22 13.37
CA LEU A 59 -1.81 -5.00 12.48
C LEU A 59 -1.13 -5.34 11.15
N VAL A 60 0.00 -4.72 10.84
CA VAL A 60 0.77 -4.87 9.59
C VAL A 60 2.16 -5.44 9.87
N ASP A 61 2.73 -6.12 8.88
CA ASP A 61 4.14 -6.52 8.90
C ASP A 61 5.00 -5.43 8.26
N GLN A 62 5.98 -4.93 9.00
CA GLN A 62 6.88 -3.89 8.49
C GLN A 62 8.06 -4.51 7.74
N VAL A 63 8.12 -4.28 6.44
CA VAL A 63 9.27 -4.64 5.60
C VAL A 63 10.37 -3.60 5.75
N LYS A 64 11.62 -4.06 5.74
CA LYS A 64 12.79 -3.18 5.79
C LYS A 64 13.11 -2.67 4.39
N ILE A 65 13.33 -1.37 4.28
CA ILE A 65 13.80 -0.68 3.08
C ILE A 65 14.97 0.23 3.47
N ALA A 66 15.69 0.76 2.47
CA ALA A 66 16.69 1.79 2.72
C ALA A 66 16.04 3.09 3.21
N ASP A 67 16.85 4.00 3.75
CA ASP A 67 16.35 5.32 4.12
C ASP A 67 16.05 6.15 2.87
N HIS A 68 14.89 6.81 2.87
CA HIS A 68 14.43 7.68 1.79
C HIS A 68 14.02 9.04 2.34
N GLY A 69 14.25 10.09 1.54
CA GLY A 69 13.78 11.44 1.86
C GLY A 69 12.25 11.49 1.95
N ALA A 70 11.72 12.50 2.63
CA ALA A 70 10.26 12.62 2.83
C ALA A 70 9.48 12.81 1.52
N ASP A 71 10.14 13.35 0.49
CA ASP A 71 9.54 13.64 -0.82
C ASP A 71 9.93 12.60 -1.88
N ASP A 72 10.73 11.58 -1.51
CA ASP A 72 11.22 10.53 -2.40
C ASP A 72 10.20 9.38 -2.56
N TRP A 73 8.97 9.73 -2.96
CA TRP A 73 7.87 8.80 -3.07
C TRP A 73 8.12 7.66 -4.05
N ALA A 74 8.68 7.97 -5.22
CA ALA A 74 8.93 7.00 -6.28
C ALA A 74 9.80 5.84 -5.80
N HIS A 75 11.01 6.15 -5.32
CA HIS A 75 11.96 5.12 -4.90
C HIS A 75 11.55 4.45 -3.59
N ALA A 76 10.93 5.18 -2.65
CA ALA A 76 10.46 4.58 -1.41
C ALA A 76 9.31 3.58 -1.63
N LEU A 77 8.37 3.89 -2.53
CA LEU A 77 7.29 2.98 -2.90
C LEU A 77 7.82 1.77 -3.69
N ALA A 78 8.73 1.98 -4.65
CA ALA A 78 9.38 0.90 -5.39
C ALA A 78 10.18 -0.03 -4.46
N ALA A 79 10.95 0.52 -3.52
CA ALA A 79 11.68 -0.25 -2.52
C ALA A 79 10.72 -1.04 -1.60
N THR A 80 9.62 -0.42 -1.19
CA THR A 80 8.58 -1.09 -0.38
C THR A 80 7.95 -2.25 -1.15
N ALA A 81 7.61 -2.05 -2.42
CA ALA A 81 7.06 -3.08 -3.30
C ALA A 81 8.00 -4.29 -3.42
N LYS A 82 9.27 -4.04 -3.75
CA LYS A 82 10.31 -5.08 -3.83
C LYS A 82 10.47 -5.85 -2.52
N ALA A 83 10.57 -5.15 -1.40
CA ALA A 83 10.70 -5.77 -0.09
C ALA A 83 9.44 -6.56 0.32
N ALA A 84 8.26 -6.15 -0.17
CA ALA A 84 7.02 -6.89 0.00
C ALA A 84 6.88 -8.11 -0.93
N GLY A 85 7.71 -8.20 -1.98
CA GLY A 85 7.69 -9.25 -2.99
C GLY A 85 6.65 -9.04 -4.08
N VAL A 86 6.27 -7.79 -4.34
CA VAL A 86 5.33 -7.40 -5.41
C VAL A 86 6.06 -6.56 -6.46
N THR A 87 5.54 -6.57 -7.69
CA THR A 87 6.18 -5.94 -8.86
C THR A 87 5.41 -4.73 -9.38
N ARG A 88 4.27 -4.37 -8.75
CA ARG A 88 3.39 -3.30 -9.20
C ARG A 88 2.96 -2.42 -8.03
N VAL A 89 2.88 -1.12 -8.26
CA VAL A 89 2.38 -0.10 -7.33
C VAL A 89 1.20 0.62 -7.99
N ILE A 90 0.04 0.54 -7.36
CA ILE A 90 -1.13 1.31 -7.78
C ILE A 90 -1.12 2.63 -7.01
N THR A 91 -1.08 3.76 -7.71
CA THR A 91 -1.01 5.09 -7.09
C THR A 91 -1.56 6.18 -8.00
N ASP A 92 -2.31 7.11 -7.41
CA ASP A 92 -2.80 8.32 -8.07
C ASP A 92 -2.03 9.58 -7.61
N HIS A 93 -0.83 9.39 -7.04
CA HIS A 93 0.01 10.49 -6.61
C HIS A 93 0.42 11.34 -7.84
N PRO A 94 0.16 12.67 -7.85
CA PRO A 94 0.36 13.50 -9.03
C PRO A 94 1.81 13.48 -9.53
N ASP A 95 2.78 13.53 -8.62
CA ASP A 95 4.22 13.52 -8.96
C ASP A 95 4.68 12.20 -9.61
N LEU A 96 3.85 11.14 -9.56
CA LEU A 96 4.15 9.81 -10.10
C LEU A 96 3.35 9.50 -11.36
N ALA A 97 2.48 10.40 -11.81
CA ALA A 97 1.58 10.15 -12.94
C ALA A 97 2.33 9.85 -14.26
N ASP A 98 3.51 10.44 -14.44
CA ASP A 98 4.36 10.24 -15.63
C ASP A 98 5.46 9.18 -15.44
N GLN A 99 5.46 8.46 -14.31
CA GLN A 99 6.45 7.45 -13.99
C GLN A 99 5.82 6.06 -14.12
N GLU A 100 6.09 5.39 -15.24
CA GLU A 100 5.51 4.06 -15.53
C GLU A 100 6.31 2.90 -14.90
N ASP A 101 7.63 3.08 -14.70
CA ASP A 101 8.52 2.11 -14.05
C ASP A 101 9.56 2.82 -13.19
N VAL A 102 9.74 2.35 -11.96
CA VAL A 102 10.80 2.79 -11.05
C VAL A 102 11.54 1.58 -10.53
N ASP A 103 12.80 1.46 -10.95
CA ASP A 103 13.69 0.34 -10.63
C ASP A 103 13.10 -1.06 -10.95
N GLY A 104 12.33 -1.21 -12.02
CA GLY A 104 11.70 -2.50 -12.37
C GLY A 104 10.44 -2.83 -11.56
N VAL A 105 9.85 -1.83 -10.91
CA VAL A 105 8.50 -1.88 -10.34
C VAL A 105 7.60 -1.02 -11.21
N GLU A 106 6.52 -1.61 -11.70
CA GLU A 106 5.53 -0.92 -12.53
C GLU A 106 4.65 -0.02 -11.66
N PHE A 107 4.40 1.20 -12.13
CA PHE A 107 3.50 2.16 -11.50
C PHE A 107 2.29 2.37 -12.40
N LEU A 108 1.10 2.26 -11.82
CA LEU A 108 -0.15 2.43 -12.56
C LEU A 108 -1.19 3.21 -11.74
N SER A 109 -2.05 3.95 -12.42
CA SER A 109 -3.17 4.63 -11.77
C SER A 109 -4.26 3.65 -11.36
N SER A 110 -5.11 4.06 -10.41
CA SER A 110 -6.27 3.28 -10.01
C SER A 110 -7.23 3.04 -11.18
N ASP A 111 -7.36 4.03 -12.08
CA ASP A 111 -8.19 3.91 -13.28
C ASP A 111 -7.63 2.89 -14.27
N ALA A 112 -6.32 2.90 -14.50
CA ALA A 112 -5.65 1.92 -15.36
C ALA A 112 -5.82 0.49 -14.81
N TRP A 113 -5.66 0.33 -13.49
CA TRP A 113 -5.90 -0.94 -12.82
C TRP A 113 -7.35 -1.41 -12.98
N LEU A 114 -8.33 -0.51 -12.84
CA LEU A 114 -9.75 -0.85 -12.97
C LEU A 114 -10.09 -1.30 -14.41
N VAL A 115 -9.52 -0.64 -15.41
CA VAL A 115 -9.65 -1.05 -16.81
C VAL A 115 -9.11 -2.48 -16.99
N GLU A 116 -7.89 -2.77 -16.50
CA GLU A 116 -7.32 -4.12 -16.58
C GLU A 116 -8.23 -5.20 -15.98
N GLN A 117 -8.78 -4.95 -14.79
CA GLN A 117 -9.67 -5.90 -14.10
C GLN A 117 -10.99 -6.15 -14.84
N THR A 118 -11.42 -5.21 -15.69
CA THR A 118 -12.70 -5.28 -16.42
C THR A 118 -12.53 -5.75 -17.86
N THR A 119 -11.30 -5.74 -18.41
CA THR A 119 -11.00 -6.32 -19.72
C THR A 119 -11.11 -7.85 -19.68
N PRO A 120 -11.91 -8.47 -20.56
CA PRO A 120 -11.91 -9.93 -20.71
C PRO A 120 -10.51 -10.44 -21.10
N PRO A 121 -10.09 -11.61 -20.59
CA PRO A 121 -8.83 -12.20 -21.01
C PRO A 121 -8.84 -12.44 -22.54
N PRO A 122 -7.69 -12.28 -23.23
CA PRO A 122 -7.63 -12.48 -24.66
C PRO A 122 -8.08 -13.91 -25.03
N PRO A 123 -8.78 -14.09 -26.16
CA PRO A 123 -9.17 -15.41 -26.61
C PRO A 123 -7.93 -16.30 -26.80
N PRO A 124 -8.04 -17.61 -26.52
CA PRO A 124 -6.92 -18.52 -26.74
C PRO A 124 -6.45 -18.45 -28.21
N PRO A 125 -5.14 -18.63 -28.47
CA PRO A 125 -4.63 -18.71 -29.84
C PRO A 125 -5.37 -19.80 -30.62
N PRO A 126 -5.64 -19.61 -31.93
CA PRO A 126 -6.17 -20.68 -32.77
C PRO A 126 -5.27 -21.91 -32.64
N GLY A 127 -5.85 -23.04 -32.23
CA GLY A 127 -5.12 -24.31 -32.16
C GLY A 127 -4.50 -24.62 -33.53
N LYS A 128 -3.21 -24.98 -33.51
CA LYS A 128 -2.56 -25.57 -34.68
C LYS A 128 -3.09 -26.97 -34.93
#